data_AF-A0A177MQU5-F1
#
_entry.id   AF-A0A177MQU5-F1
#
_cell.length_a   1.000
_cell.length_b   1.000
_cell.length_c   1.000
_cell.angle_alpha   90.00
_cell.angle_beta   90.00
_cell.angle_gamma   90.00
#
_symmetry.space_group_name_H-M   'P 1'
#
loop_
_entity.id
_entity.type
_entity.pdbx_description
1 polymer ?
#
loop_
_entity_poly.entity_id
_entity_poly.type
_entity_poly.pdbx_seq_one_letter_code
_entity_poly.pdbx_strand_id
1 'polypeptide(L)'
;MNSDIGWNDIKEQINHWLKAPENGYLGSGFGFGDKLASFLKEQPNDSVVNQIVSKMQEDIPVLKQRKVSINWVVGNNQVVIVVDKEIETFDFDTLSV
;
A
#
# COMPACT_ATOMS: atom_id res chain seq x y z
N MET A 1 -22.06 16.28 -9.31
CA MET A 1 -20.63 16.62 -9.23
C MET A 1 -19.87 15.30 -9.36
N ASN A 2 -19.30 15.01 -10.53
CA ASN A 2 -18.28 13.97 -10.64
C ASN A 2 -16.98 14.62 -10.17
N SER A 3 -16.59 14.39 -8.93
CA SER A 3 -15.19 14.48 -8.58
C SER A 3 -14.51 13.30 -9.26
N ASP A 4 -13.97 13.53 -10.46
CA ASP A 4 -13.11 12.55 -11.10
C ASP A 4 -12.02 12.20 -10.08
N ILE A 5 -12.04 10.96 -9.58
CA ILE A 5 -11.04 10.49 -8.62
C ILE A 5 -9.69 10.58 -9.35
N GLY A 6 -8.89 11.56 -8.94
CA GLY A 6 -7.60 11.84 -9.53
C GLY A 6 -6.51 10.94 -8.97
N TRP A 7 -5.33 11.04 -9.56
CA TRP A 7 -4.16 10.33 -9.04
C TRP A 7 -3.84 10.72 -7.58
N ASN A 8 -4.02 11.99 -7.23
CA ASN A 8 -3.77 12.47 -5.87
C ASN A 8 -4.69 11.77 -4.83
N ASP A 9 -5.97 11.59 -5.15
CA ASP A 9 -6.91 10.91 -4.25
C ASP A 9 -6.52 9.43 -4.05
N ILE A 10 -6.05 8.78 -5.13
CA ILE A 10 -5.58 7.39 -5.08
C ILE A 10 -4.32 7.29 -4.22
N LYS A 11 -3.35 8.19 -4.43
CA LYS A 11 -2.11 8.27 -3.65
C LYS A 11 -2.41 8.47 -2.17
N GLU A 12 -3.32 9.37 -1.83
CA GLU A 12 -3.71 9.63 -0.44
C GLU A 12 -4.32 8.38 0.21
N GLN A 13 -5.17 7.65 -0.52
CA GLN A 13 -5.75 6.42 0.01
C GLN A 13 -4.74 5.29 0.16
N ILE A 14 -3.80 5.15 -0.77
CA ILE A 14 -2.69 4.19 -0.63
C ILE A 14 -1.84 4.54 0.59
N ASN A 15 -1.45 5.81 0.76
CA ASN A 15 -0.69 6.27 1.92
C ASN A 15 -1.44 5.96 3.24
N HIS A 16 -2.75 6.21 3.27
CA HIS A 16 -3.58 5.92 4.43
C HIS A 16 -3.63 4.42 4.74
N TRP A 17 -3.85 3.58 3.72
CA TRP A 17 -3.87 2.12 3.87
C TRP A 17 -2.54 1.55 4.38
N LEU A 18 -1.42 2.08 3.87
CA LEU A 18 -0.06 1.70 4.30
C LEU A 18 0.23 2.07 5.76
N LYS A 19 -0.42 3.11 6.31
CA LYS A 19 -0.23 3.58 7.69
C LYS A 19 -1.25 3.04 8.68
N ALA A 20 -2.40 2.57 8.18
CA ALA A 20 -3.44 2.00 9.02
C ALA A 20 -3.02 0.60 9.52
N PRO A 21 -3.13 0.31 10.84
CA PRO A 21 -2.95 -1.04 11.35
C PRO A 21 -3.99 -1.97 10.74
N GLU A 22 -3.61 -3.22 10.46
CA GLU A 22 -4.55 -4.17 9.88
C GLU A 22 -5.66 -4.49 10.89
N ASN A 23 -6.91 -4.43 10.46
CA ASN A 23 -8.08 -4.51 11.35
C ASN A 23 -8.16 -3.37 12.39
N GLY A 24 -7.52 -2.23 12.12
CA GLY A 24 -7.56 -1.04 12.98
C GLY A 24 -8.94 -0.42 13.15
N TYR A 25 -9.91 -0.81 12.32
CA TYR A 25 -11.29 -0.35 12.35
C TYR A 25 -12.23 -1.52 12.68
N LEU A 26 -13.12 -1.33 13.66
CA LEU A 26 -14.08 -2.35 14.08
C LEU A 26 -14.90 -2.86 12.89
N GLY A 27 -14.81 -4.17 12.62
CA GLY A 27 -15.55 -4.83 11.53
C GLY A 27 -14.98 -4.62 10.13
N SER A 28 -13.78 -4.05 9.99
CA SER A 28 -13.13 -3.85 8.69
C SER A 28 -11.74 -4.49 8.67
N GLY A 29 -11.43 -5.23 7.60
CA GLY A 29 -10.11 -5.78 7.35
C GLY A 29 -9.07 -4.76 6.88
N PHE A 30 -9.45 -3.49 6.73
CA PHE A 30 -8.64 -2.44 6.11
C PHE A 30 -7.30 -2.22 6.81
N GLY A 31 -6.27 -1.94 6.00
CA GLY A 31 -4.94 -1.53 6.47
C GLY A 31 -3.89 -2.62 6.37
N PHE A 32 -2.62 -2.22 6.39
CA PHE A 32 -1.48 -3.14 6.29
C PHE A 32 -0.22 -2.70 7.06
N GLY A 33 -0.28 -1.58 7.79
CA GLY A 33 0.89 -0.94 8.39
C GLY A 33 1.71 -1.84 9.32
N ASP A 34 1.04 -2.62 10.18
CA ASP A 34 1.73 -3.46 11.18
C ASP A 34 2.55 -4.60 10.55
N LYS A 35 2.17 -5.02 9.34
CA LYS A 35 2.85 -6.08 8.59
C LYS A 35 3.94 -5.54 7.67
N LEU A 36 3.92 -4.26 7.32
CA LEU A 36 4.89 -3.65 6.40
C LEU A 36 6.32 -3.66 6.95
N ALA A 37 6.49 -3.45 8.25
CA ALA A 37 7.81 -3.36 8.88
C ALA A 37 8.65 -4.64 8.75
N SER A 38 8.02 -5.82 8.73
CA SER A 38 8.73 -7.08 8.50
C SER A 38 9.16 -7.23 7.03
N PHE A 39 8.31 -6.84 6.08
CA PHE A 39 8.61 -6.90 4.64
C PHE A 39 9.63 -5.86 4.17
N LEU A 40 9.77 -4.74 4.86
CA LEU A 40 10.81 -3.75 4.57
C LEU A 40 12.21 -4.22 4.95
N LYS A 41 12.32 -5.17 5.90
CA LYS A 41 13.61 -5.78 6.32
C LYS A 41 14.03 -6.91 5.40
N GLU A 42 13.08 -7.76 5.02
CA GLU A 42 13.30 -8.92 4.17
C GLU A 42 12.34 -8.81 2.98
N GLN A 43 12.89 -8.48 1.80
CA GLN A 43 12.09 -8.33 0.59
C GLN A 43 11.17 -9.56 0.41
N PRO A 44 9.85 -9.39 0.33
CA PRO A 44 8.93 -10.50 0.20
C PRO A 44 9.11 -11.22 -1.14
N ASN A 45 8.85 -12.53 -1.14
CA ASN A 45 8.78 -13.29 -2.38
C ASN A 45 7.49 -12.95 -3.18
N ASP A 46 7.47 -13.31 -4.46
CA ASP A 46 6.37 -13.00 -5.39
C ASP A 46 4.98 -13.43 -4.89
N SER A 47 4.88 -14.57 -4.17
CA SER A 47 3.60 -15.04 -3.63
C SER A 47 3.05 -14.07 -2.58
N VAL A 48 3.92 -13.60 -1.68
CA VAL A 48 3.57 -12.60 -0.67
C VAL A 48 3.25 -11.27 -1.35
N VAL A 49 4.03 -10.83 -2.34
CA VAL A 49 3.74 -9.61 -3.11
C VAL A 49 2.34 -9.65 -3.72
N ASN A 50 1.97 -10.76 -4.35
CA ASN A 50 0.65 -10.92 -4.96
C ASN A 50 -0.48 -10.86 -3.92
N GLN A 51 -0.30 -11.45 -2.75
CA GLN A 51 -1.28 -11.36 -1.66
C GLN A 51 -1.48 -9.92 -1.17
N ILE A 52 -0.39 -9.15 -1.07
CA ILE A 52 -0.43 -7.73 -0.67
C ILE A 52 -1.18 -6.91 -1.72
N VAL A 53 -0.90 -7.12 -3.01
CA VAL A 53 -1.60 -6.45 -4.11
C VAL A 53 -3.08 -6.80 -4.10
N SER A 54 -3.44 -8.08 -3.95
CA SER A 54 -4.83 -8.52 -3.85
C SER A 54 -5.56 -7.84 -2.69
N LYS A 55 -4.95 -7.83 -1.50
CA LYS A 55 -5.54 -7.15 -0.33
C LYS A 55 -5.70 -5.65 -0.54
N MET A 56 -4.70 -4.98 -1.13
CA MET A 56 -4.77 -3.55 -1.45
C MET A 56 -5.93 -3.26 -2.39
N GLN A 57 -6.17 -4.10 -3.40
CA GLN A 57 -7.29 -3.95 -4.32
C GLN A 57 -8.65 -4.27 -3.67
N GLU A 58 -8.69 -5.19 -2.71
CA GLU A 58 -9.89 -5.46 -1.91
C GLU A 58 -10.27 -4.26 -1.03
N ASP A 59 -9.29 -3.71 -0.32
CA ASP A 59 -9.45 -2.61 0.65
C ASP A 59 -9.62 -1.24 -0.02
N ILE A 60 -9.05 -1.05 -1.22
CA ILE A 60 -9.14 0.19 -2.02
C ILE A 60 -9.84 -0.13 -3.35
N PRO A 61 -11.19 -0.15 -3.42
CA PRO A 61 -11.92 -0.66 -4.57
C PRO A 61 -11.62 0.03 -5.91
N VAL A 62 -11.17 1.29 -5.90
CA VAL A 62 -10.77 2.02 -7.11
C VAL A 62 -9.53 1.42 -7.79
N LEU A 63 -8.79 0.54 -7.11
CA LEU A 63 -7.62 -0.17 -7.65
C LEU A 63 -7.97 -1.54 -8.29
N LYS A 64 -9.18 -2.08 -8.11
CA LYS A 64 -9.55 -3.43 -8.61
C LYS A 64 -9.40 -3.61 -10.12
N GLN A 65 -9.57 -2.53 -10.88
CA GLN A 65 -9.48 -2.55 -12.34
C GLN A 65 -8.15 -1.97 -12.87
N ARG A 66 -7.19 -1.72 -11.98
CA ARG A 66 -5.92 -1.08 -12.30
C ARG A 66 -4.78 -2.08 -12.21
N LYS A 67 -3.72 -1.84 -12.99
CA LYS A 67 -2.48 -2.62 -12.89
C LYS A 67 -1.67 -2.11 -11.71
N VAL A 68 -1.56 -2.90 -10.65
CA VAL A 68 -0.82 -2.52 -9.44
C VAL A 68 0.40 -3.41 -9.29
N SER A 69 1.55 -2.82 -9.02
CA SER A 69 2.76 -3.53 -8.60
C SER A 69 3.44 -2.80 -7.45
N ILE A 70 4.08 -3.55 -6.55
CA ILE A 70 4.73 -3.04 -5.36
C ILE A 70 6.18 -3.52 -5.38
N ASN A 71 7.12 -2.61 -5.09
CA ASN A 71 8.54 -2.92 -4.96
C ASN A 71 9.06 -2.33 -3.64
N TRP A 72 9.73 -3.16 -2.85
CA TRP A 72 10.32 -2.76 -1.57
C TRP A 72 11.74 -2.26 -1.81
N VAL A 73 12.07 -1.11 -1.24
CA VAL A 73 13.44 -0.57 -1.28
C VAL A 73 14.10 -0.92 0.05
N VAL A 74 14.81 -2.05 0.05
CA VAL A 74 15.53 -2.56 1.23
C VAL A 74 16.54 -1.52 1.71
N GLY A 75 16.52 -1.23 3.02
CA GLY A 75 17.46 -0.31 3.66
C GLY A 75 17.03 1.16 3.70
N ASN A 76 16.02 1.56 2.92
CA ASN A 76 15.51 2.94 2.91
C ASN A 76 14.12 3.09 3.54
N ASN A 77 13.53 2.01 4.09
CA ASN A 77 12.15 1.99 4.61
C ASN A 77 11.14 2.60 3.63
N GLN A 78 11.33 2.29 2.34
CA GLN A 78 10.54 2.85 1.26
C GLN A 78 9.84 1.72 0.52
N VAL A 79 8.63 2.01 0.03
CA VAL A 79 7.93 1.16 -0.93
C VAL A 79 7.58 2.00 -2.14
N VAL A 80 7.89 1.48 -3.32
CA VAL A 80 7.50 2.05 -4.61
C VAL A 80 6.26 1.31 -5.08
N ILE A 81 5.18 2.04 -5.33
CA ILE A 81 3.93 1.49 -5.86
C ILE A 81 3.71 2.09 -7.24
N VAL A 82 3.46 1.22 -8.21
CA VAL A 82 3.08 1.59 -9.56
C VAL A 82 1.62 1.25 -9.75
N VAL A 83 0.82 2.23 -10.17
CA VAL A 83 -0.59 2.06 -10.54
C VAL A 83 -0.76 2.53 -11.98
N ASP A 84 -1.04 1.58 -12.88
CA ASP A 84 -1.12 1.78 -14.32
C ASP A 84 0.19 2.33 -14.92
N LYS A 85 0.34 3.65 -14.99
CA LYS A 85 1.56 4.36 -15.43
C LYS A 85 2.11 5.32 -14.39
N GLU A 86 1.37 5.55 -13.31
CA GLU A 86 1.74 6.45 -12.25
C GLU A 86 2.63 5.72 -11.25
N ILE A 87 3.65 6.41 -10.76
CA ILE A 87 4.65 5.87 -9.84
C ILE A 87 4.72 6.79 -8.63
N GLU A 88 4.63 6.22 -7.44
CA GLU A 88 4.83 6.95 -6.19
C GLU A 88 5.74 6.16 -5.25
N THR A 89 6.57 6.89 -4.51
CA THR A 89 7.39 6.34 -3.43
C THR A 89 6.76 6.74 -2.11
N PHE A 90 6.51 5.76 -1.24
CA PHE A 90 5.99 5.97 0.10
C PHE A 90 7.10 5.70 1.10
N ASP A 91 7.42 6.73 1.88
CA ASP A 91 8.35 6.66 2.99
C ASP A 91 7.65 6.16 4.25
N PHE A 92 8.31 5.22 4.93
CA PHE A 92 7.96 4.82 6.28
C PHE A 92 9.00 5.42 7.19
N ASP A 93 8.62 6.45 7.93
CA ASP A 93 9.39 6.85 9.10
C ASP A 93 9.49 5.62 9.99
N THR A 94 10.70 5.09 10.17
CA THR A 94 10.98 4.31 11.37
C THR A 94 10.75 5.26 12.52
N LEU A 95 9.53 5.28 13.05
CA LEU A 95 9.29 5.76 14.39
C LEU A 95 10.24 4.92 15.25
N SER A 96 11.31 5.59 15.67
CA SER A 96 12.20 5.14 16.72
C SER A 96 11.35 4.82 17.94
N VAL A 97 11.01 3.54 18.12
CA VAL A 97 10.56 3.00 19.39
C VAL A 97 11.17 1.62 19.56
#